data_AF-A0A9E5ZMU4-F1
#
_entry.id   AF-A0A9E5ZMU4-F1
#
_cell.length_a   1.000
_cell.length_b   1.000
_cell.length_c   1.000
_cell.angle_alpha   90.00
_cell.angle_beta   90.00
_cell.angle_gamma   90.00
#
_symmetry.space_group_name_H-M   'P 1'
#
loop_
_entity.id
_entity.type
_entity.pdbx_description
1 polymer ?
#
loop_
_entity_poly.entity_id
_entity_poly.type
_entity_poly.pdbx_seq_one_letter_code
_entity_poly.pdbx_strand_id
1 'polypeptide(L)'
;MNRKLILIFLLTIVQISWAQDCDFEIRNLSNILNGKSELIDKSEYEKIVEISEKVIEFKLESELRLTKKYPKIFKLKDSCYSFSTNSNIRIGIDTPELKACKYLLMGKGYSNYEFKGTYCGNALIEITGYESWGFLSVDLQNGLTCFTMGKPLTSDGETAISYSNYYGEEEIALTDLKTKEQYVIGIEGWITMESKVSKNSYYLKLESEFQTSCEKEIKYLKVEIKN
;
A
#
# COMPACT_ATOMS: atom_id res chain seq x y z
N MET A 1 2.38 6.06 -59.53
CA MET A 1 2.63 5.80 -58.09
C MET A 1 2.04 4.43 -57.75
N ASN A 2 2.90 3.47 -57.42
CA ASN A 2 2.59 2.04 -57.49
C ASN A 2 1.59 1.65 -56.37
N ARG A 3 0.42 1.09 -56.70
CA ARG A 3 -0.61 0.65 -55.73
C ARG A 3 -0.04 -0.26 -54.62
N LYS A 4 1.02 -1.02 -54.93
CA LYS A 4 1.76 -1.85 -53.97
C LYS A 4 2.45 -1.05 -52.86
N LEU A 5 3.00 0.13 -53.17
CA LEU A 5 3.67 0.99 -52.18
C LEU A 5 2.68 1.62 -51.21
N ILE A 6 1.49 2.01 -51.69
CA ILE A 6 0.41 2.56 -50.85
C ILE A 6 -0.12 1.47 -49.89
N LEU A 7 -0.25 0.23 -50.36
CA LEU A 7 -0.71 -0.89 -49.52
C LEU A 7 0.30 -1.25 -48.43
N ILE A 8 1.61 -1.26 -48.75
CA ILE A 8 2.66 -1.49 -47.76
C ILE A 8 2.68 -0.37 -46.72
N PHE A 9 2.54 0.89 -47.15
CA PHE A 9 2.50 2.04 -46.25
C PHE A 9 1.29 2.03 -45.31
N LEU A 10 0.11 1.65 -45.82
CA LEU A 10 -1.10 1.48 -45.01
C LEU A 10 -0.98 0.30 -44.03
N LEU A 11 -0.39 -0.82 -44.45
CA LEU A 11 -0.13 -1.96 -43.55
C LEU A 11 0.85 -1.61 -42.44
N THR A 12 1.89 -0.80 -42.72
CA THR A 12 2.81 -0.32 -41.67
C THR A 12 2.14 0.65 -40.69
N ILE A 13 1.25 1.54 -41.16
CA ILE A 13 0.50 2.45 -40.25
C ILE A 13 -0.46 1.66 -39.35
N VAL A 14 -1.12 0.63 -39.90
CA VAL A 14 -2.04 -0.24 -39.12
C VAL A 14 -1.27 -1.13 -38.14
N GLN A 15 -0.02 -1.52 -38.41
CA GLN A 15 0.78 -2.28 -37.44
C GLN A 15 1.34 -1.41 -36.30
N ILE A 16 1.56 -0.11 -36.54
CA ILE A 16 2.04 0.82 -35.49
C ILE A 16 0.88 1.29 -34.58
N SER A 17 -0.36 1.31 -35.08
CA SER A 17 -1.53 1.75 -34.30
C SER A 17 -2.13 0.69 -33.35
N TRP A 18 -1.46 -0.47 -33.19
CA TRP A 18 -1.80 -1.51 -32.22
C TRP A 18 -0.69 -1.71 -31.18
N ALA A 19 0.23 -0.76 -31.04
CA ALA A 19 0.87 -0.57 -29.75
C ALA A 19 -0.22 -0.06 -28.80
N GLN A 20 -0.85 -0.97 -28.06
CA GLN A 20 -1.66 -0.58 -26.91
C GLN A 20 -0.69 0.05 -25.92
N ASP A 21 -0.78 1.36 -25.74
CA ASP A 21 -0.06 2.06 -24.67
C ASP A 21 -0.58 1.47 -23.35
N CYS A 22 0.27 0.67 -22.69
CA CYS A 22 0.04 0.25 -21.32
C CYS A 22 0.33 1.48 -20.43
N ASP A 23 -0.62 2.43 -20.42
CA ASP A 23 -0.46 3.73 -19.78
C ASP A 23 -0.16 3.56 -18.29
N PHE A 24 0.96 4.13 -17.84
CA PHE A 24 1.32 4.19 -16.43
C PHE A 24 0.60 5.40 -15.80
N GLU A 25 -0.46 5.15 -15.03
CA GLU A 25 -1.20 6.18 -14.31
C GLU A 25 -1.10 5.99 -12.78
N ILE A 26 -0.70 7.05 -12.08
CA ILE A 26 -0.71 7.10 -10.61
C ILE A 26 -1.98 7.83 -10.17
N ARG A 27 -2.77 7.20 -9.31
CA ARG A 27 -3.93 7.83 -8.66
C ARG A 27 -3.61 8.11 -7.20
N ASN A 28 -3.83 9.35 -6.75
CA ASN A 28 -3.77 9.68 -5.33
C ASN A 28 -5.04 9.16 -4.64
N LEU A 29 -4.90 8.26 -3.67
CA LEU A 29 -5.99 7.68 -2.90
C LEU A 29 -6.16 8.36 -1.52
N SER A 30 -5.16 9.14 -1.08
CA SER A 30 -5.19 9.91 0.17
C SER A 30 -5.05 11.42 -0.07
N ASN A 31 -5.60 12.23 0.84
CA ASN A 31 -5.61 13.70 0.71
C ASN A 31 -4.70 14.46 1.70
N ILE A 32 -4.03 13.81 2.65
CA ILE A 32 -3.51 14.51 3.86
C ILE A 32 -2.00 14.62 3.95
N LEU A 33 -1.24 13.58 3.59
CA LEU A 33 0.20 13.76 3.55
C LEU A 33 0.56 14.59 2.31
N ASN A 34 1.41 15.60 2.48
CA ASN A 34 2.14 16.24 1.38
C ASN A 34 3.20 15.26 0.84
N GLY A 35 2.74 14.12 0.33
CA GLY A 35 3.57 13.16 -0.38
C GLY A 35 3.83 13.64 -1.80
N LYS A 36 4.93 13.18 -2.39
CA LYS A 36 5.15 13.28 -3.84
C LYS A 36 5.53 11.90 -4.36
N SER A 37 4.95 11.54 -5.50
CA SER A 37 5.37 10.41 -6.30
C SER A 37 5.92 10.93 -7.63
N GLU A 38 7.06 10.38 -8.07
CA GLU A 38 7.67 10.71 -9.36
C GLU A 38 8.32 9.49 -10.00
N LEU A 39 8.14 9.34 -11.32
CA LEU A 39 8.91 8.39 -12.10
C LEU A 39 10.36 8.86 -12.17
N ILE A 40 11.28 7.94 -11.95
CA ILE A 40 12.72 8.19 -12.00
C ILE A 40 13.38 7.25 -13.01
N ASP A 41 14.58 7.62 -13.44
CA ASP A 41 15.38 6.76 -14.30
C ASP A 41 15.98 5.58 -13.51
N LYS A 42 16.19 4.47 -14.22
CA LYS A 42 16.94 3.31 -13.69
C LYS A 42 18.28 3.72 -13.06
N SER A 43 18.99 4.65 -13.72
CA SER A 43 20.30 5.11 -13.25
C SER A 43 20.25 5.88 -11.92
N GLU A 44 19.11 6.48 -11.58
CA GLU A 44 18.89 7.10 -10.29
C GLU A 44 18.62 6.04 -9.22
N TYR A 45 17.75 5.06 -9.52
CA TYR A 45 17.46 3.93 -8.64
C TYR A 45 18.72 3.11 -8.27
N GLU A 46 19.61 2.88 -9.24
CA GLU A 46 20.84 2.10 -9.03
C GLU A 46 21.88 2.82 -8.16
N LYS A 47 21.84 4.15 -8.06
CA LYS A 47 22.75 4.93 -7.20
C LYS A 47 22.41 4.83 -5.71
N ILE A 48 21.20 4.40 -5.37
CA ILE A 48 20.76 4.30 -3.97
C ILE A 48 21.44 3.08 -3.32
N VAL A 49 22.38 3.37 -2.41
CA VAL A 49 23.09 2.38 -1.59
C VAL A 49 22.13 1.85 -0.51
N GLU A 50 21.97 0.52 -0.46
CA GLU A 50 20.91 -0.20 0.23
C GLU A 50 20.83 0.03 1.75
N ILE A 51 19.62 0.38 2.21
CA ILE A 51 18.96 -0.39 3.27
C ILE A 51 17.75 -1.02 2.60
N SER A 52 17.82 -2.32 2.28
CA SER A 52 16.63 -3.06 1.88
C SER A 52 15.65 -3.00 3.03
N GLU A 53 14.39 -2.73 2.72
CA GLU A 53 13.34 -2.73 3.71
C GLU A 53 13.31 -4.04 4.48
N LYS A 54 13.31 -3.95 5.79
CA LYS A 54 13.08 -5.12 6.64
C LYS A 54 11.64 -5.11 7.07
N VAL A 55 11.09 -6.31 7.17
CA VAL A 55 9.87 -6.53 7.93
C VAL A 55 10.06 -5.88 9.30
N ILE A 56 9.10 -5.05 9.70
CA ILE A 56 9.12 -4.46 11.04
C ILE A 56 9.18 -5.60 12.07
N GLU A 57 10.26 -5.66 12.85
CA GLU A 57 10.34 -6.56 14.00
C GLU A 57 9.49 -5.97 15.12
N PHE A 58 8.26 -6.45 15.23
CA PHE A 58 7.35 -5.98 16.26
C PHE A 58 7.80 -6.45 17.64
N LYS A 59 7.71 -5.55 18.62
CA LYS A 59 7.74 -5.98 20.02
C LYS A 59 6.43 -6.73 20.28
N LEU A 60 6.54 -8.05 20.38
CA LEU A 60 5.40 -8.92 20.69
C LEU A 60 4.73 -8.45 21.99
N GLU A 61 3.48 -8.03 21.88
CA GLU A 61 2.61 -7.75 23.00
C GLU A 61 1.28 -8.47 22.78
N SER A 62 0.83 -9.21 23.80
CA SER A 62 -0.44 -9.92 23.71
C SER A 62 -1.63 -8.98 23.77
N GLU A 63 -2.73 -9.37 23.12
CA GLU A 63 -4.03 -8.72 23.22
C GLU A 63 -4.43 -8.42 24.68
N LEU A 64 -4.24 -9.39 25.59
CA LEU A 64 -4.54 -9.24 27.02
C LEU A 64 -3.73 -8.12 27.67
N ARG A 65 -2.45 -7.98 27.30
CA ARG A 65 -1.57 -6.94 27.85
C ARG A 65 -1.98 -5.57 27.33
N LEU A 66 -2.25 -5.46 26.03
CA LEU A 66 -2.65 -4.20 25.39
C LEU A 66 -4.00 -3.70 25.90
N THR A 67 -5.00 -4.59 25.96
CA THR A 67 -6.35 -4.25 26.48
C THR A 67 -6.30 -3.82 27.94
N LYS A 68 -5.48 -4.45 28.78
CA LYS A 68 -5.29 -4.05 30.17
C LYS A 68 -4.59 -2.69 30.31
N LYS A 69 -3.61 -2.41 29.46
CA LYS A 69 -2.82 -1.17 29.52
C LYS A 69 -3.56 0.03 28.90
N TYR A 70 -4.35 -0.19 27.85
CA TYR A 70 -5.07 0.86 27.12
C TYR A 70 -6.58 0.55 27.00
N PRO A 71 -7.30 0.42 28.12
CA PRO A 71 -8.70 -0.03 28.13
C PRO A 71 -9.68 0.98 27.51
N LYS A 72 -9.27 2.25 27.38
CA LYS A 72 -10.08 3.28 26.71
C LYS A 72 -10.04 3.16 25.18
N ILE A 73 -8.97 2.59 24.64
CA ILE A 73 -8.73 2.41 23.20
C ILE A 73 -9.28 1.04 22.77
N PHE A 74 -8.85 -0.03 23.44
CA PHE A 74 -9.26 -1.38 23.09
C PHE A 74 -10.53 -1.79 23.84
N LYS A 75 -11.68 -1.33 23.34
CA LYS A 75 -12.99 -1.72 23.84
C LYS A 75 -13.56 -2.83 22.96
N LEU A 76 -13.61 -4.05 23.50
CA LEU A 76 -14.22 -5.19 22.83
C LEU A 76 -15.74 -5.14 23.03
N LYS A 77 -16.50 -5.10 21.94
CA LYS A 77 -17.96 -5.21 21.93
C LYS A 77 -18.38 -6.08 20.76
N ASP A 78 -19.28 -7.05 21.00
CA ASP A 78 -19.80 -7.96 19.97
C ASP A 78 -18.69 -8.65 19.16
N SER A 79 -17.62 -9.08 19.84
CA SER A 79 -16.42 -9.69 19.24
C SER A 79 -15.63 -8.78 18.27
N CYS A 80 -15.83 -7.47 18.34
CA CYS A 80 -15.11 -6.47 17.56
C CYS A 80 -14.44 -5.41 18.43
N TYR A 81 -13.24 -5.00 18.02
CA TYR A 81 -12.72 -3.68 18.35
C TYR A 81 -13.17 -2.69 17.28
N SER A 82 -13.56 -1.50 17.69
CA SER A 82 -13.90 -0.39 16.79
C SER A 82 -13.00 0.79 17.10
N PHE A 83 -12.40 1.37 16.07
CA PHE A 83 -11.46 2.47 16.19
C PHE A 83 -11.91 3.62 15.29
N SER A 84 -11.75 4.84 15.78
CA SER A 84 -11.95 6.02 14.94
C SER A 84 -10.89 6.03 13.85
N THR A 85 -11.34 6.28 12.62
CA THR A 85 -10.39 6.44 11.52
C THR A 85 -9.71 7.80 11.63
N ASN A 86 -8.43 7.84 11.29
CA ASN A 86 -7.90 9.08 10.77
C ASN A 86 -8.64 9.31 9.44
N SER A 87 -9.49 10.34 9.36
CA SER A 87 -10.68 10.48 8.50
C SER A 87 -10.44 10.58 6.97
N ASN A 88 -9.40 9.94 6.46
CA ASN A 88 -8.65 10.40 5.29
C ASN A 88 -8.27 9.29 4.29
N ILE A 89 -8.83 8.10 4.48
CA ILE A 89 -8.51 6.92 3.70
C ILE A 89 -9.68 6.66 2.74
N ARG A 90 -9.60 7.18 1.50
CA ARG A 90 -10.49 6.78 0.40
C ARG A 90 -9.92 5.56 -0.33
N ILE A 91 -9.53 4.53 0.42
CA ILE A 91 -9.18 3.22 -0.13
C ILE A 91 -10.48 2.41 -0.29
N GLY A 92 -11.48 2.97 -0.97
CA GLY A 92 -12.80 2.33 -1.12
C GLY A 92 -13.59 2.05 0.18
N ILE A 93 -13.07 2.42 1.36
CA ILE A 93 -13.69 2.25 2.68
C ILE A 93 -14.10 3.62 3.21
N ASP A 94 -15.27 4.10 2.79
CA ASP A 94 -15.89 5.33 3.32
C ASP A 94 -16.53 5.08 4.70
N THR A 95 -15.75 4.58 5.67
CA THR A 95 -16.23 4.35 7.03
C THR A 95 -15.51 5.25 8.04
N PRO A 96 -16.25 5.97 8.91
CA PRO A 96 -15.66 6.78 9.99
C PRO A 96 -15.04 5.93 11.10
N GLU A 97 -15.27 4.61 11.05
CA GLU A 97 -14.73 3.64 11.99
C GLU A 97 -14.15 2.44 11.24
N LEU A 98 -12.98 1.97 11.69
CA LEU A 98 -12.37 0.71 11.27
C LEU A 98 -12.60 -0.33 12.37
N LYS A 99 -12.83 -1.58 11.98
CA LYS A 99 -13.16 -2.66 12.91
C LYS A 99 -12.24 -3.85 12.74
N ALA A 100 -11.80 -4.41 13.87
CA ALA A 100 -11.14 -5.71 13.94
C ALA A 100 -12.09 -6.69 14.63
N CYS A 101 -12.66 -7.62 13.86
CA CYS A 101 -13.71 -8.51 14.33
C CYS A 101 -13.29 -9.98 14.24
N LYS A 102 -13.80 -10.79 15.17
CA LYS A 102 -13.72 -12.26 15.13
C LYS A 102 -15.10 -12.83 14.87
N TYR A 103 -15.40 -13.10 13.59
CA TYR A 103 -16.63 -13.76 13.16
C TYR A 103 -16.31 -15.02 12.36
N LEU A 104 -16.92 -16.14 12.77
CA LEU A 104 -17.02 -17.37 12.00
C LEU A 104 -18.48 -17.53 11.59
N LEU A 105 -18.89 -16.97 10.46
CA LEU A 105 -20.20 -17.27 9.86
C LEU A 105 -20.03 -18.35 8.78
N MET A 106 -20.95 -19.32 8.76
CA MET A 106 -21.04 -20.30 7.67
C MET A 106 -21.49 -19.56 6.39
N GLY A 107 -20.52 -19.19 5.55
CA GLY A 107 -20.72 -18.55 4.24
C GLY A 107 -20.18 -17.12 4.17
N LYS A 108 -19.35 -16.83 3.14
CA LYS A 108 -18.79 -15.54 2.64
C LYS A 108 -18.46 -14.38 3.62
N GLY A 109 -18.54 -14.59 4.93
CA GLY A 109 -18.42 -13.60 5.99
C GLY A 109 -17.52 -14.14 7.10
N TYR A 110 -16.31 -14.52 6.74
CA TYR A 110 -15.24 -14.78 7.71
C TYR A 110 -14.52 -13.47 7.98
N SER A 111 -14.28 -13.17 9.25
CA SER A 111 -13.31 -12.15 9.66
C SER A 111 -12.57 -12.61 10.90
N ASN A 112 -11.28 -12.35 10.94
CA ASN A 112 -10.44 -12.62 12.07
C ASN A 112 -9.42 -11.49 12.24
N TYR A 113 -8.85 -11.39 13.43
CA TYR A 113 -7.77 -10.47 13.71
C TYR A 113 -6.71 -11.11 14.60
N GLU A 114 -5.49 -10.63 14.45
CA GLU A 114 -4.36 -11.01 15.30
C GLU A 114 -3.53 -9.78 15.68
N PHE A 115 -3.28 -9.60 16.98
CA PHE A 115 -2.35 -8.58 17.46
C PHE A 115 -0.92 -9.03 17.17
N LYS A 116 -0.19 -8.28 16.33
CA LYS A 116 1.21 -8.58 15.99
C LYS A 116 2.20 -7.98 16.97
N GLY A 117 1.80 -6.91 17.67
CA GLY A 117 2.61 -6.28 18.71
C GLY A 117 2.56 -4.76 18.62
N THR A 118 3.62 -4.11 19.10
CA THR A 118 3.73 -2.65 19.11
C THR A 118 4.98 -2.15 18.41
N TYR A 119 4.86 -1.02 17.73
CA TYR A 119 5.98 -0.31 17.08
C TYR A 119 5.73 1.20 17.05
N CYS A 120 6.73 2.01 17.41
CA CYS A 120 6.66 3.48 17.44
C CYS A 120 5.37 4.07 18.05
N GLY A 121 4.94 3.51 19.20
CA GLY A 121 3.74 3.97 19.90
C GLY A 121 2.41 3.55 19.27
N ASN A 122 2.42 2.70 18.23
CA ASN A 122 1.23 2.09 17.66
C ASN A 122 1.13 0.61 18.04
N ALA A 123 -0.08 0.09 18.16
CA ALA A 123 -0.34 -1.35 18.09
C ALA A 123 -0.66 -1.74 16.65
N LEU A 124 -0.10 -2.87 16.19
CA LEU A 124 -0.42 -3.43 14.88
C LEU A 124 -1.34 -4.63 15.04
N ILE A 125 -2.46 -4.60 14.30
CA ILE A 125 -3.46 -5.66 14.26
C ILE A 125 -3.59 -6.12 12.81
N GLU A 126 -3.24 -7.37 12.53
CA GLU A 126 -3.55 -7.99 11.25
C GLU A 126 -5.05 -8.30 11.20
N ILE A 127 -5.69 -7.98 10.08
CA ILE A 127 -7.08 -8.33 9.80
C ILE A 127 -7.11 -9.23 8.58
N THR A 128 -7.88 -10.31 8.67
CA THR A 128 -8.14 -11.22 7.55
C THR A 128 -9.65 -11.41 7.40
N GLY A 129 -10.15 -11.24 6.19
CA GLY A 129 -11.54 -11.40 5.80
C GLY A 129 -11.69 -12.27 4.54
N TYR A 130 -12.91 -12.44 4.05
CA TYR A 130 -13.21 -13.28 2.88
C TYR A 130 -12.46 -12.85 1.60
N GLU A 131 -12.38 -11.55 1.35
CA GLU A 131 -11.68 -10.94 0.21
C GLU A 131 -10.84 -9.74 0.63
N SER A 132 -10.59 -9.59 1.93
CA SER A 132 -9.85 -8.45 2.47
C SER A 132 -8.74 -8.93 3.40
N TRP A 133 -7.55 -8.42 3.23
CA TRP A 133 -6.47 -8.62 4.19
C TRP A 133 -5.67 -7.32 4.30
N GLY A 134 -5.17 -7.03 5.50
CA GLY A 134 -4.37 -5.85 5.74
C GLY A 134 -4.08 -5.67 7.22
N PHE A 135 -3.60 -4.49 7.57
CA PHE A 135 -3.19 -4.16 8.93
C PHE A 135 -3.85 -2.87 9.40
N LEU A 136 -4.26 -2.86 10.66
CA LEU A 136 -4.58 -1.65 11.39
C LEU A 136 -3.39 -1.23 12.23
N SER A 137 -2.95 0.01 12.04
CA SER A 137 -2.02 0.69 12.93
C SER A 137 -2.81 1.62 13.85
N VAL A 138 -2.91 1.24 15.13
CA VAL A 138 -3.70 1.93 16.15
C VAL A 138 -2.78 2.75 17.06
N ASP A 139 -2.94 4.06 17.09
CA ASP A 139 -2.17 4.95 17.98
C ASP A 139 -2.54 4.70 19.45
N LEU A 140 -1.56 4.31 20.27
CA LEU A 140 -1.75 3.99 21.69
C LEU A 140 -1.99 5.22 22.58
N GLN A 141 -1.82 6.44 22.06
CA GLN A 141 -2.08 7.68 22.77
C GLN A 141 -3.55 8.12 22.65
N ASN A 142 -4.12 8.05 21.45
CA ASN A 142 -5.44 8.62 21.14
C ASN A 142 -6.44 7.63 20.51
N GLY A 143 -6.00 6.45 20.07
CA GLY A 143 -6.84 5.43 19.46
C GLY A 143 -7.20 5.66 17.99
N LEU A 144 -6.64 6.69 17.34
CA LEU A 144 -6.77 6.90 15.91
C LEU A 144 -6.10 5.74 15.15
N THR A 145 -6.72 5.34 14.04
CA THR A 145 -6.28 4.17 13.29
C THR A 145 -6.14 4.47 11.80
N CYS A 146 -5.08 3.93 11.21
CA CYS A 146 -4.89 3.84 9.77
C CYS A 146 -4.97 2.37 9.33
N PHE A 147 -5.48 2.15 8.11
CA PHE A 147 -5.47 0.85 7.45
C PHE A 147 -4.42 0.85 6.33
N THR A 148 -3.78 -0.30 6.14
CA THR A 148 -2.88 -0.54 5.01
C THR A 148 -3.13 -1.91 4.42
N MET A 149 -3.20 -2.02 3.11
CA MET A 149 -2.97 -3.29 2.43
C MET A 149 -1.48 -3.60 2.39
N GLY A 150 -1.11 -4.88 2.44
CA GLY A 150 0.30 -5.27 2.45
C GLY A 150 0.91 -5.26 3.85
N LYS A 151 1.97 -6.04 4.03
CA LYS A 151 2.71 -6.07 5.28
C LYS A 151 3.54 -4.79 5.41
N PRO A 152 3.42 -4.02 6.50
CA PRO A 152 4.22 -2.81 6.65
C PRO A 152 5.69 -3.15 6.86
N LEU A 153 6.55 -2.37 6.19
CA LEU A 153 8.00 -2.46 6.14
C LEU A 153 8.61 -1.14 6.61
N THR A 154 9.79 -1.18 7.24
CA THR A 154 10.53 0.02 7.68
C THR A 154 12.03 -0.20 7.55
N SER A 155 12.78 0.89 7.42
CA SER A 155 14.25 0.87 7.41
C SER A 155 14.86 1.52 8.66
N ASP A 156 14.21 2.50 9.30
CA ASP A 156 14.75 3.22 10.47
C ASP A 156 13.66 3.93 11.34
N GLY A 157 12.40 3.49 11.26
CA GLY A 157 11.37 3.75 12.29
C GLY A 157 10.68 5.11 12.30
N GLU A 158 11.06 6.05 11.44
CA GLU A 158 10.31 7.31 11.25
C GLU A 158 9.15 7.13 10.26
N THR A 159 9.32 6.27 9.26
CA THR A 159 8.31 5.98 8.24
C THR A 159 8.11 4.47 8.07
N ALA A 160 6.91 4.08 7.67
CA ALA A 160 6.62 2.73 7.21
C ALA A 160 5.99 2.79 5.83
N ILE A 161 6.36 1.85 4.96
CA ILE A 161 5.68 1.62 3.69
C ILE A 161 4.95 0.28 3.74
N SER A 162 3.84 0.18 3.07
CA SER A 162 3.23 -1.09 2.71
C SER A 162 2.82 -1.00 1.25
N TYR A 163 2.89 -2.13 0.58
CA TYR A 163 2.35 -2.24 -0.76
C TYR A 163 1.69 -3.60 -0.95
N SER A 164 0.65 -3.62 -1.77
CA SER A 164 -0.15 -4.81 -2.05
C SER A 164 -0.79 -4.69 -3.40
N ASN A 165 -0.78 -5.79 -4.14
CA ASN A 165 -1.60 -5.92 -5.33
C ASN A 165 -2.95 -6.51 -4.97
N TYR A 166 -4.03 -5.80 -5.29
CA TYR A 166 -5.41 -6.27 -5.12
C TYR A 166 -6.15 -6.16 -6.45
N TYR A 167 -6.48 -7.30 -7.05
CA TYR A 167 -7.12 -7.38 -8.38
C TYR A 167 -6.41 -6.59 -9.48
N GLY A 168 -5.07 -6.59 -9.47
CA GLY A 168 -4.26 -5.90 -10.47
C GLY A 168 -4.07 -4.41 -10.21
N GLU A 169 -4.53 -3.88 -9.07
CA GLU A 169 -4.16 -2.56 -8.59
C GLU A 169 -3.13 -2.67 -7.47
N GLU A 170 -1.94 -2.11 -7.67
CA GLU A 170 -0.93 -1.93 -6.62
C GLU A 170 -1.29 -0.70 -5.79
N GLU A 171 -1.67 -0.94 -4.55
CA GLU A 171 -1.77 0.11 -3.54
C GLU A 171 -0.43 0.24 -2.83
N ILE A 172 0.09 1.46 -2.75
CA ILE A 172 1.28 1.80 -1.96
C ILE A 172 0.87 2.82 -0.91
N ALA A 173 1.06 2.48 0.37
CA ALA A 173 0.81 3.35 1.50
C ALA A 173 2.10 3.69 2.24
N LEU A 174 2.42 4.97 2.31
CA LEU A 174 3.53 5.53 3.06
C LEU A 174 3.00 6.26 4.29
N THR A 175 3.41 5.81 5.48
CA THR A 175 2.92 6.29 6.77
C THR A 175 4.04 6.97 7.55
N ASP A 176 3.82 8.20 8.00
CA ASP A 176 4.67 8.87 8.99
C ASP A 176 4.30 8.34 10.38
N LEU A 177 5.24 7.66 11.04
CA LEU A 177 5.00 7.01 12.32
C LEU A 177 4.94 7.98 13.50
N LYS A 178 5.39 9.24 13.32
CA LYS A 178 5.35 10.30 14.32
C LYS A 178 4.08 11.13 14.22
N THR A 179 3.73 11.63 13.04
CA THR A 179 2.53 12.44 12.81
C THR A 179 1.26 11.59 12.65
N LYS A 180 1.42 10.29 12.37
CA LYS A 180 0.32 9.34 12.12
C LYS A 180 -0.46 9.65 10.85
N GLU A 181 0.13 10.42 9.94
CA GLU A 181 -0.43 10.73 8.63
C GLU A 181 0.02 9.70 7.59
N GLN A 182 -0.77 9.54 6.54
CA GLN A 182 -0.57 8.52 5.51
C GLN A 182 -0.76 9.11 4.11
N TYR A 183 0.16 8.77 3.20
CA TYR A 183 0.07 8.98 1.77
C TYR A 183 -0.22 7.66 1.09
N VAL A 184 -1.29 7.57 0.30
CA VAL A 184 -1.68 6.35 -0.41
C VAL A 184 -1.84 6.65 -1.89
N ILE A 185 -1.21 5.83 -2.72
CA ILE A 185 -1.34 5.86 -4.16
C ILE A 185 -1.75 4.50 -4.69
N GLY A 186 -2.51 4.49 -5.79
CA GLY A 186 -2.89 3.30 -6.54
C GLY A 186 -2.28 3.33 -7.94
N ILE A 187 -1.82 2.17 -8.42
CA ILE A 187 -1.22 2.00 -9.75
C ILE A 187 -1.82 0.73 -10.38
N GLU A 188 -2.59 0.89 -11.45
CA GLU A 188 -3.28 -0.22 -12.12
C GLU A 188 -2.36 -0.95 -13.10
N GLY A 189 -2.28 -2.27 -13.00
CA GLY A 189 -1.51 -3.14 -13.89
C GLY A 189 -0.01 -3.21 -13.56
N TRP A 190 0.39 -2.90 -12.33
CA TRP A 190 1.79 -2.94 -11.89
C TRP A 190 1.92 -3.69 -10.56
N ILE A 191 3.12 -4.20 -10.27
CA ILE A 191 3.48 -4.83 -8.98
C ILE A 191 4.84 -4.31 -8.52
N THR A 192 4.99 -4.03 -7.22
CA THR A 192 6.31 -3.76 -6.62
C THR A 192 7.15 -5.02 -6.49
N MET A 193 8.28 -5.06 -7.18
CA MET A 193 9.22 -6.19 -7.16
C MET A 193 10.31 -6.03 -6.10
N GLU A 194 10.72 -4.79 -5.86
CA GLU A 194 11.83 -4.44 -4.97
C GLU A 194 11.63 -3.02 -4.46
N SER A 195 12.04 -2.78 -3.22
CA SER A 195 12.01 -1.47 -2.59
C SER A 195 13.34 -1.17 -1.89
N LYS A 196 13.77 0.09 -1.98
CA LYS A 196 14.93 0.65 -1.30
C LYS A 196 14.53 1.90 -0.56
N VAL A 197 15.16 2.16 0.59
CA VAL A 197 14.92 3.39 1.35
C VAL A 197 16.19 4.23 1.44
N SER A 198 16.01 5.54 1.31
CA SER A 198 17.02 6.54 1.67
C SER A 198 16.35 7.72 2.33
N LYS A 199 16.63 7.95 3.62
CA LYS A 199 15.95 8.98 4.45
C LYS A 199 14.43 8.79 4.40
N ASN A 200 13.69 9.82 3.99
CA ASN A 200 12.21 9.83 3.91
C ASN A 200 11.70 9.53 2.50
N SER A 201 12.54 8.91 1.67
CA SER A 201 12.22 8.54 0.30
C SER A 201 12.32 7.04 0.10
N TYR A 202 11.28 6.51 -0.52
CA TYR A 202 11.12 5.13 -0.92
C TYR A 202 11.28 5.04 -2.43
N TYR A 203 12.09 4.09 -2.87
CA TYR A 203 12.42 3.87 -4.26
C TYR A 203 11.94 2.47 -4.62
N LEU A 204 10.99 2.37 -5.54
CA LEU A 204 10.30 1.15 -5.90
C LEU A 204 10.64 0.77 -7.33
N LYS A 205 10.98 -0.50 -7.53
CA LYS A 205 11.07 -1.11 -8.85
C LYS A 205 9.75 -1.81 -9.14
N LEU A 206 9.03 -1.33 -10.15
CA LEU A 206 7.73 -1.83 -10.55
C LEU A 206 7.86 -2.68 -11.82
N GLU A 207 7.16 -3.79 -11.89
CA GLU A 207 6.98 -4.62 -13.09
C GLU A 207 5.52 -4.56 -13.53
N SER A 208 5.26 -4.43 -14.83
CA SER A 208 3.90 -4.48 -15.35
C SER A 208 3.33 -5.90 -15.21
N GLU A 209 2.08 -6.00 -14.76
CA GLU A 209 1.33 -7.24 -14.83
C GLU A 209 1.07 -7.59 -16.29
N PHE A 210 1.28 -8.85 -16.64
CA PHE A 210 1.12 -9.32 -18.02
C PHE A 210 -0.36 -9.22 -18.45
N GLN A 211 -0.74 -8.10 -19.07
CA GLN A 211 -1.89 -8.07 -19.94
C GLN A 211 -1.49 -8.78 -21.24
N THR A 212 -2.34 -9.67 -21.75
CA THR A 212 -2.06 -10.64 -22.83
C THR A 212 -1.56 -10.04 -24.16
N SER A 213 -1.46 -8.71 -24.25
CA SER A 213 -1.04 -7.93 -25.41
C SER A 213 0.11 -6.95 -25.17
N CYS A 214 0.66 -6.83 -23.95
CA CYS A 214 1.81 -5.94 -23.65
C CYS A 214 3.09 -6.73 -23.34
N GLU A 215 4.24 -6.21 -23.78
CA GLU A 215 5.53 -6.69 -23.30
C GLU A 215 5.70 -6.33 -21.82
N LYS A 216 6.48 -7.12 -21.08
CA LYS A 216 6.80 -6.79 -19.69
C LYS A 216 7.64 -5.52 -19.64
N GLU A 217 7.17 -4.54 -18.89
CA GLU A 217 7.84 -3.26 -18.69
C GLU A 217 8.33 -3.12 -17.24
N ILE A 218 9.43 -2.38 -17.07
CA ILE A 218 9.98 -2.03 -15.77
C ILE A 218 9.98 -0.51 -15.62
N LYS A 219 9.33 -0.01 -14.56
CA LYS A 219 9.34 1.41 -14.16
C LYS A 219 9.99 1.54 -12.79
N TYR A 220 10.53 2.73 -12.51
CA TYR A 220 11.10 3.07 -11.21
C TYR A 220 10.34 4.26 -10.65
N LEU A 221 9.85 4.11 -9.43
CA LEU A 221 9.03 5.10 -8.76
C LEU A 221 9.73 5.57 -7.49
N LYS A 222 9.81 6.88 -7.30
CA LYS A 222 10.19 7.47 -6.03
C LYS A 222 8.95 8.01 -5.33
N VAL A 223 8.79 7.66 -4.06
CA VAL A 223 7.72 8.14 -3.18
C VAL A 223 8.37 8.81 -1.97
N GLU A 224 8.01 10.05 -1.68
CA GLU A 224 8.60 10.83 -0.58
C GLU A 224 7.55 11.50 0.30
N ILE A 225 7.85 11.62 1.59
CA ILE A 225 7.12 12.50 2.52
C ILE A 225 7.80 13.88 2.50
N LYS A 226 7.06 14.97 2.25
CA LYS A 226 7.59 16.32 2.46
C LYS A 226 7.55 16.65 3.95
N ASN A 227 8.72 16.82 4.55
CA ASN A 227 8.89 17.41 5.89
C ASN A 227 8.75 18.93 5.85
#